data_AF-A0A519KU43-F1
#
_entry.id   AF-A0A519KU43-F1
#
_cell.length_a   1.000
_cell.length_b   1.000
_cell.length_c   1.000
_cell.angle_alpha   90.00
_cell.angle_beta   90.00
_cell.angle_gamma   90.00
#
_symmetry.space_group_name_H-M   'P 1'
#
loop_
_entity.id
_entity.type
_entity.pdbx_description
1 polymer ?
#
loop_
_entity_poly.entity_id
_entity_poly.type
_entity_poly.pdbx_seq_one_letter_code
_entity_poly.pdbx_strand_id
1 'polypeptide(L)' 'MNLNIEIENQEDYIFVKKLLERLKGVKIVSNNYETIEGLPLHVFEKIEKYGESLKDEDLISKEDFFKYIDEEICRLNSQK' A
#
# COMPACT_ATOMS: atom_id res chain seq x y z
N MET A 1 8.42 -13.57 20.03
CA MET A 1 7.15 -12.89 20.35
C MET A 1 7.37 -11.42 20.08
N ASN A 2 6.58 -10.82 19.20
CA ASN A 2 6.71 -9.40 18.87
C ASN A 2 5.60 -8.64 19.61
N LEU A 3 5.96 -7.54 20.28
CA LEU A 3 5.04 -6.71 21.07
C LEU A 3 5.06 -5.30 20.50
N ASN A 4 3.88 -4.78 20.13
CA ASN A 4 3.71 -3.41 19.67
C ASN A 4 3.29 -2.55 20.86
N ILE A 5 3.92 -1.39 21.03
CA ILE A 5 3.58 -0.41 22.07
C ILE A 5 3.02 0.82 21.35
N GLU A 6 1.80 1.19 21.67
CA GLU A 6 1.14 2.39 21.16
C GLU A 6 1.22 3.50 22.22
N ILE A 7 1.57 4.71 21.79
CA ILE A 7 1.72 5.88 22.66
C ILE A 7 0.75 6.94 22.15
N GLU A 8 -0.35 7.14 22.88
CA GLU A 8 -1.43 8.04 22.47
C GLU A 8 -1.03 9.52 22.56
N ASN A 9 -0.18 9.88 23.52
CA ASN A 9 0.29 11.24 23.71
C ASN A 9 1.68 11.45 23.09
N GLN A 10 1.77 12.33 22.10
CA GLN A 10 3.01 12.60 21.37
C GLN A 10 4.10 13.24 22.25
N GLU A 11 3.74 13.93 23.34
CA GLU A 11 4.71 14.52 24.28
C GLU A 11 5.46 13.43 25.06
N ASP A 12 4.77 12.34 25.39
CA ASP A 12 5.32 11.20 26.14
C ASP A 12 6.23 10.33 25.27
N TYR A 13 6.12 10.42 23.94
CA TYR A 13 6.93 9.65 22.99
C TYR A 13 8.43 9.81 23.24
N ILE A 14 8.91 11.05 23.46
CA ILE A 14 10.33 11.31 23.67
C ILE A 14 10.85 10.63 24.94
N PHE A 15 10.04 10.66 26.02
CA PHE A 15 10.38 10.04 27.28
C PHE A 15 10.40 8.52 27.17
N VAL A 16 9.33 7.93 26.64
CA VAL A 16 9.18 6.48 26.48
C VAL A 16 10.26 5.92 25.55
N LYS A 17 10.55 6.61 24.44
CA LYS A 17 11.63 6.25 23.51
C LYS A 17 12.97 6.13 24.24
N LYS A 18 13.36 7.16 25.00
CA LYS A 18 14.63 7.16 25.76
C LYS A 18 14.70 6.05 26.81
N LEU A 19 13.57 5.70 27.43
CA LEU A 19 13.50 4.60 28.38
C LEU A 19 13.76 3.26 27.68
N LEU A 20 13.09 3.03 26.55
CA LEU A 20 13.23 1.79 25.77
C LEU A 20 14.62 1.63 25.17
N GLU A 21 15.26 2.71 24.70
CA GLU A 21 16.64 2.69 24.17
C GLU A 21 17.70 2.25 25.20
N ARG A 22 17.41 2.39 26.50
CA ARG A 22 18.33 1.98 27.57
C ARG A 22 18.28 0.48 27.87
N LEU A 23 17.27 -0.24 27.39
CA LEU A 23 17.12 -1.67 27.62
C LEU A 23 17.97 -2.46 26.63
N LYS A 24 18.84 -3.34 27.14
CA LYS A 24 19.61 -4.25 26.28
C LYS A 24 18.68 -5.20 25.54
N GLY A 25 18.80 -5.24 24.21
CA GLY A 25 18.02 -6.13 23.34
C GLY A 25 16.75 -5.51 22.77
N VAL A 26 16.46 -4.24 23.07
CA VAL A 26 15.35 -3.51 22.44
C VAL A 26 15.86 -2.82 21.17
N LYS A 27 15.20 -3.07 20.05
CA LYS A 27 15.42 -2.38 18.78
C LYS A 27 14.15 -1.61 18.42
N ILE A 28 14.25 -0.29 18.35
CA ILE A 28 13.15 0.53 17.83
C ILE A 28 13.10 0.32 16.32
N VAL A 29 11.98 -0.21 15.85
CA VAL A 29 11.69 -0.33 14.42
C VAL A 29 10.81 0.85 14.05
N SER A 30 11.39 1.84 13.37
CA SER A 30 10.62 2.95 12.81
C SER A 30 9.82 2.44 11.61
N ASN A 31 8.49 2.47 11.71
CA ASN A 31 7.59 2.27 10.57
C ASN A 31 7.50 3.53 9.70
N ASN A 32 8.64 4.13 9.36
CA ASN A 32 8.70 5.12 8.30
C ASN A 32 8.69 4.35 6.99
N TYR A 33 7.52 3.87 6.59
CA TYR A 33 7.34 3.38 5.24
C TYR A 33 7.43 4.59 4.34
N GLU A 34 8.51 4.69 3.57
CA GLU A 34 8.54 5.60 2.43
C GLU A 34 7.39 5.21 1.52
N THR A 35 6.51 6.17 1.23
CA THR A 35 5.37 5.97 0.36
C THR A 35 5.57 6.74 -0.94
N ILE A 36 5.35 6.06 -2.07
CA ILE A 36 5.27 6.67 -3.39
C ILE A 36 3.82 6.54 -3.85
N GLU A 37 3.20 7.64 -4.27
CA GLU A 37 1.79 7.68 -4.70
C GLU A 37 0.80 7.08 -3.69
N GLY A 38 1.08 7.22 -2.39
CA GLY A 38 0.23 6.68 -1.31
C GLY A 38 0.39 5.18 -1.06
N LEU A 39 1.30 4.51 -1.76
CA LEU A 39 1.64 3.09 -1.55
C LEU A 39 3.01 2.96 -0.88
N PRO A 40 3.22 1.98 0.02
CA PRO A 40 4.55 1.66 0.53
C PRO A 40 5.52 1.36 -0.63
N LEU A 41 6.77 1.83 -0.52
CA LEU A 41 7.80 1.72 -1.58
C LEU A 41 7.91 0.30 -2.15
N HIS A 42 8.01 -0.71 -1.29
CA HIS A 42 8.12 -2.12 -1.72
C HIS A 42 6.88 -2.65 -2.47
N VAL A 43 5.71 -2.01 -2.30
CA VAL A 43 4.49 -2.33 -3.05
C VAL A 43 4.56 -1.66 -4.41
N PHE A 44 4.93 -0.37 -4.44
CA PHE A 44 5.10 0.39 -5.67
C PHE A 44 6.13 -0.27 -6.61
N GLU A 45 7.31 -0.61 -6.10
CA GLU A 45 8.37 -1.30 -6.87
C GLU A 45 7.90 -2.64 -7.47
N LYS A 46 7.05 -3.38 -6.75
CA LYS A 46 6.49 -4.64 -7.25
C LYS A 46 5.47 -4.41 -8.36
N ILE A 47 4.66 -3.35 -8.25
CA ILE A 47 3.67 -2.98 -9.27
C ILE A 47 4.41 -2.55 -10.55
N GLU A 48 5.43 -1.70 -10.44
CA GLU A 48 6.23 -1.31 -11.60
C GLU A 48 6.87 -2.52 -12.27
N LYS A 49 7.54 -3.38 -11.50
CA LYS A 49 8.15 -4.60 -12.02
C LYS A 49 7.13 -5.54 -12.67
N TYR A 50 5.91 -5.62 -12.14
CA TYR A 50 4.83 -6.38 -12.76
C TYR A 50 4.42 -5.75 -14.09
N GLY A 51 4.23 -4.43 -14.13
CA GLY A 51 3.93 -3.68 -15.35
C GLY A 51 4.96 -3.88 -16.46
N GLU A 52 6.25 -3.90 -16.13
CA GLU A 52 7.34 -4.20 -17.07
C GLU A 52 7.29 -5.63 -17.63
N SER A 53 6.70 -6.57 -16.89
CA SER A 53 6.59 -7.97 -17.30
C SER A 53 5.39 -8.29 -18.17
N LEU A 54 4.46 -7.32 -18.32
CA LEU A 54 3.27 -7.47 -19.15
C LEU A 54 3.66 -7.50 -20.62
N LYS A 55 3.01 -8.40 -21.37
CA LYS A 55 3.12 -8.46 -22.82
C LYS A 55 1.88 -7.81 -23.45
N ASP A 56 1.96 -7.55 -24.75
CA ASP A 56 0.82 -7.03 -25.52
C ASP A 56 -0.43 -7.92 -25.41
N GLU A 57 -0.26 -9.24 -25.24
CA GLU A 57 -1.36 -10.20 -25.02
C GLU A 57 -2.05 -10.06 -23.66
N ASP A 58 -1.37 -9.49 -22.67
CA ASP A 58 -1.92 -9.22 -21.33
C ASP A 58 -2.65 -7.86 -21.28
N LEU A 59 -2.46 -7.01 -22.29
CA LEU A 59 -3.07 -5.70 -22.39
C LEU A 59 -4.44 -5.79 -23.05
N ILE A 60 -5.39 -5.00 -22.55
CA ILE A 60 -6.68 -4.81 -23.20
C ILE A 60 -6.57 -3.70 -24.25
N SER A 61 -7.15 -3.94 -25.44
CA SER A 61 -7.23 -2.90 -26.45
C SER A 61 -8.16 -1.77 -25.99
N LYS A 62 -7.94 -0.56 -26.50
CA LYS A 62 -8.83 0.57 -26.19
C LYS A 62 -10.27 0.27 -26.59
N GLU A 63 -10.45 -0.36 -27.75
CA GLU A 63 -11.77 -0.70 -28.30
C GLU A 63 -12.49 -1.71 -27.40
N ASP A 64 -11.79 -2.76 -26.97
CA ASP A 64 -12.34 -3.76 -26.05
C ASP A 64 -12.67 -3.14 -24.70
N PHE A 65 -11.82 -2.25 -24.18
CA PHE A 65 -12.08 -1.55 -22.93
C PHE A 65 -13.38 -0.73 -22.97
N PHE A 66 -13.61 0.05 -24.03
CA PHE A 66 -14.86 0.80 -24.18
C PHE A 66 -16.06 -0.11 -24.39
N LYS A 67 -15.90 -1.21 -25.12
CA LYS A 67 -16.95 -2.22 -25.27
C LYS A 67 -17.36 -2.81 -23.92
N TYR A 68 -16.40 -3.16 -23.05
CA TYR A 68 -16.71 -3.64 -21.69
C TYR A 68 -17.45 -2.59 -20.87
N ILE A 69 -17.06 -1.31 -20.98
CA ILE A 69 -17.76 -0.21 -20.31
C ILE A 69 -19.21 -0.13 -20.80
N ASP A 70 -19.43 -0.15 -22.11
CA ASP A 70 -20.75 -0.05 -22.71
C ASP A 70 -21.65 -1.23 -22.30
N GLU A 71 -21.12 -2.46 -22.33
CA GLU A 71 -21.81 -3.67 -21.87
C GLU A 71 -22.21 -3.57 -20.39
N GLU A 72 -21.32 -3.08 -19.54
CA GLU A 72 -21.58 -2.94 -18.11
C GLU A 72 -22.63 -1.86 -17.82
N ILE A 73 -22.58 -0.73 -18.54
CA ILE A 73 -23.61 0.32 -18.47
C ILE A 73 -24.97 -0.23 -18.90
N CYS A 74 -25.03 -0.97 -20.01
CA CYS A 74 -26.25 -1.62 -20.47
C CYS A 74 -26.79 -2.60 -19.43
N ARG A 75 -25.92 -3.43 -18.82
CA ARG A 75 -26.31 -4.37 -17.76
C ARG A 75 -26.95 -3.64 -16.58
N LEU A 76 -26.29 -2.60 -16.06
CA LEU A 76 -26.79 -1.82 -14.92
C LEU A 76 -28.11 -1.11 -15.24
N ASN A 77 -28.27 -0.59 -16.45
CA ASN A 77 -29.50 0.07 -16.87
C ASN A 77 -30.65 -0.90 -17.18
N SER A 78 -30.34 -2.14 -17.56
CA SER A 78 -31.33 -3.18 -17.83
C SER A 78 -31.93 -3.82 -16.56
N GLN A 79 -31.36 -3.52 -15.39
CA GLN A 79 -31.88 -3.95 -14.08
C GLN A 79 -33.03 -3.05 -13.56
N LYS A 80 -33.54 -2.12 -14.37
CA LYS A 80 -34.68 -1.24 -14.04
C LYS A 80 -36.01 -1.80 -14.53
#